data_AF-A0A5J4P8N6-F1
#
_entry.id   AF-A0A5J4P8N6-F1
#
_cell.length_a   1.000
_cell.length_b   1.000
_cell.length_c   1.000
_cell.angle_alpha   90.00
_cell.angle_beta   90.00
_cell.angle_gamma   90.00
#
_symmetry.space_group_name_H-M   'P 1'
#
loop_
_entity.id
_entity.type
_entity.pdbx_description
1 polymer ?
#
loop_
_entity_poly.entity_id
_entity_poly.type
_entity_poly.pdbx_seq_one_letter_code
_entity_poly.pdbx_strand_id
1 'polypeptide(L)'
;MYQEHQPRSLLLPFVETYWTANGFVEGEEKSKILPDGCVDIMFSFGDTSAIGGLKPFLPHIVGTMTSYSEIIYTGKVCMLGIRFKPAGITAFT
;
A
#
# COMPACT_ATOMS: atom_id res chain seq x y z
N MET A 1 3.88 -0.28 -14.03
CA MET A 1 3.96 0.56 -12.83
C MET A 1 3.99 -0.28 -11.56
N TYR A 2 3.02 -1.18 -11.35
CA TYR A 2 2.91 -2.06 -10.18
C TYR A 2 3.70 -3.37 -10.33
N GLN A 3 4.34 -3.81 -9.26
CA GLN A 3 5.06 -5.08 -9.17
C GLN A 3 4.96 -5.65 -7.76
N GLU A 4 4.75 -6.96 -7.66
CA GLU A 4 4.73 -7.70 -6.39
C GLU A 4 6.04 -8.45 -6.16
N HIS A 5 6.39 -8.59 -4.89
CA HIS A 5 7.62 -9.20 -4.42
C HIS A 5 7.31 -10.11 -3.24
N GLN A 6 7.76 -11.36 -3.34
CA GLN A 6 7.58 -12.35 -2.27
C GLN A 6 8.38 -11.94 -1.02
N PRO A 7 7.80 -12.10 0.19
CA PRO A 7 8.53 -11.84 1.40
C PRO A 7 9.57 -12.92 1.66
N ARG A 8 10.57 -12.58 2.49
CA ARG A 8 11.53 -13.58 2.97
C ARG A 8 10.83 -14.63 3.82
N SER A 9 11.43 -15.82 3.90
CA SER A 9 10.87 -16.99 4.59
C SER A 9 10.40 -16.73 6.02
N LEU A 10 11.13 -15.90 6.77
CA LEU A 10 10.76 -15.53 8.15
C LEU A 10 9.43 -14.75 8.24
N LEU A 11 9.05 -14.04 7.19
CA LEU A 11 7.87 -13.18 7.16
C LEU A 11 6.70 -13.79 6.38
N LEU A 12 6.91 -14.88 5.64
CA LEU A 12 5.83 -15.61 4.92
C LEU A 12 4.60 -15.97 5.78
N PRO A 13 4.71 -16.25 7.09
CA PRO A 13 3.51 -16.50 7.91
C PRO A 13 2.62 -15.27 8.10
N PHE A 14 3.19 -14.05 8.01
CA PHE A 14 2.53 -12.82 8.41
C PHE A 14 2.26 -11.86 7.25
N VAL A 15 3.20 -11.78 6.32
CA VAL A 15 3.16 -10.92 5.12
C VAL A 15 2.72 -11.78 3.94
N GLU A 16 1.71 -11.31 3.22
CA GLU A 16 1.27 -11.92 1.97
C GLU A 16 2.18 -11.52 0.82
N THR A 17 2.41 -10.21 0.66
CA THR A 17 3.24 -9.69 -0.41
C THR A 17 3.79 -8.31 -0.07
N TYR A 18 4.94 -7.97 -0.64
CA TYR A 18 5.36 -6.60 -0.80
C TYR A 18 5.01 -6.15 -2.21
N TRP A 19 4.64 -4.89 -2.38
CA TRP A 19 4.39 -4.36 -3.71
C TRP A 19 5.01 -2.99 -3.88
N THR A 20 5.39 -2.67 -5.11
CA THR A 20 5.95 -1.38 -5.48
C THR A 20 5.21 -0.82 -6.67
N ALA A 21 4.92 0.49 -6.66
CA ALA A 21 4.38 1.19 -7.82
C ALA A 21 5.34 2.30 -8.23
N ASN A 22 5.93 2.19 -9.42
CA ASN A 22 6.90 3.15 -9.95
C ASN A 22 6.58 3.55 -11.39
N GLY A 23 6.55 4.85 -11.69
CA GLY A 23 6.38 5.39 -13.05
C GLY A 23 5.86 6.83 -13.07
N PHE A 24 5.17 7.20 -14.15
CA PHE A 24 4.48 8.49 -14.29
C PHE A 24 3.04 8.31 -14.80
N VAL A 25 2.09 9.03 -14.22
CA VAL A 25 0.68 9.10 -14.64
C VAL A 25 0.40 10.48 -15.26
N GLU A 26 0.02 10.48 -16.53
CA GLU A 26 -0.55 11.67 -17.18
C GLU A 26 -2.03 11.79 -16.81
N GLY A 27 -2.34 12.59 -15.79
CA GLY A 27 -3.69 12.79 -15.26
C GLY A 27 -3.87 12.22 -13.85
N GLU A 28 -5.05 11.68 -13.55
CA GLU A 28 -5.39 11.06 -12.27
C GLU A 28 -5.61 9.55 -12.44
N GLU A 29 -4.93 8.74 -11.64
CA GLU A 29 -5.18 7.31 -11.53
C GLU A 29 -5.74 7.00 -10.14
N LYS A 30 -6.78 6.16 -10.07
CA LYS A 30 -7.46 5.82 -8.82
C LYS A 30 -7.23 4.36 -8.49
N SER A 31 -6.80 4.08 -7.26
CA SER A 31 -6.75 2.73 -6.71
C SER A 31 -7.71 2.59 -5.55
N LYS A 32 -8.36 1.44 -5.47
CA LYS A 32 -9.28 1.09 -4.40
C LYS A 32 -8.61 0.11 -3.45
N ILE A 33 -8.60 0.45 -2.16
CA ILE A 33 -8.31 -0.50 -1.09
C ILE A 33 -9.64 -1.10 -0.66
N LEU A 34 -9.80 -2.40 -0.87
CA LEU A 34 -11.02 -3.12 -0.55
C LEU A 34 -11.02 -3.61 0.92
N PRO A 35 -12.19 -3.76 1.54
CA PRO A 35 -12.32 -4.38 2.86
C PRO A 35 -12.15 -5.89 2.76
N ASP A 36 -10.91 -6.36 2.58
CA ASP A 36 -10.55 -7.77 2.40
C ASP A 36 -10.10 -8.46 3.70
N GLY A 37 -10.10 -7.75 4.82
CA GLY A 37 -9.68 -8.26 6.13
C GLY A 37 -8.16 -8.27 6.33
N CYS A 38 -7.40 -7.78 5.36
CA CYS A 38 -5.96 -7.59 5.46
C CYS A 38 -5.63 -6.23 6.08
N VAL A 39 -4.36 -6.07 6.46
CA VAL A 39 -3.79 -4.77 6.83
C VAL A 39 -2.69 -4.44 5.85
N ASP A 40 -2.72 -3.22 5.34
CA ASP A 40 -1.74 -2.68 4.40
C ASP A 40 -0.97 -1.53 5.06
N ILE A 41 0.36 -1.56 4.98
CA ILE A 41 1.22 -0.41 5.31
C ILE A 41 1.77 0.12 4.00
N MET A 42 1.54 1.40 3.72
CA MET A 42 1.88 2.04 2.46
C MET A 42 2.80 3.23 2.69
N PHE A 43 3.77 3.41 1.80
CA PHE A 43 4.68 4.54 1.77
C PHE A 43 4.62 5.16 0.38
N SER A 44 4.42 6.48 0.34
CA SER A 44 4.66 7.29 -0.85
C SER A 44 6.00 8.01 -0.70
N PHE A 45 6.75 8.15 -1.78
CA PHE A 45 8.05 8.81 -1.78
C PHE A 45 8.01 10.11 -2.58
N GLY A 46 8.73 11.11 -2.06
CA GLY A 46 9.15 12.35 -2.71
C GLY A 46 8.05 13.08 -3.47
N ASP A 47 8.00 12.78 -4.77
CA ASP A 47 7.21 13.51 -5.77
C ASP A 47 5.82 12.89 -6.02
N THR A 48 5.47 11.82 -5.29
CA THR A 48 4.15 11.19 -5.44
C THR A 48 3.08 12.10 -4.90
N SER A 49 2.35 12.74 -5.81
CA SER A 49 1.15 13.49 -5.49
C SER A 49 0.01 12.49 -5.28
N ALA A 50 -0.20 12.12 -4.02
CA ALA A 50 -1.28 11.23 -3.60
C ALA A 50 -2.33 12.01 -2.81
N ILE A 51 -3.58 11.95 -3.26
CA ILE A 51 -4.75 12.47 -2.55
C ILE A 51 -5.42 11.29 -1.85
N GLY A 52 -5.81 11.46 -0.58
CA GLY A 52 -6.38 10.38 0.25
C GLY A 52 -5.63 10.08 1.55
N GLY A 53 -4.75 10.98 2.01
CA GLY A 53 -4.09 10.87 3.32
C GLY A 53 -2.70 10.23 3.33
N LEU A 54 -2.16 9.90 2.15
CA LEU A 54 -0.77 9.45 1.97
C LEU A 54 0.18 10.64 2.02
N LYS A 55 0.81 10.84 3.18
CA LYS A 55 1.88 11.83 3.34
C LYS A 55 3.21 11.25 2.87
N PRO A 56 3.99 11.97 2.05
CA PRO A 56 5.30 11.51 1.62
C PRO A 56 6.19 11.12 2.81
N PHE A 57 6.88 10.00 2.67
CA PHE A 57 7.83 9.43 3.64
C PHE A 57 7.24 9.04 5.00
N LEU A 58 5.92 9.10 5.18
CA LEU A 58 5.25 8.63 6.38
C LEU A 58 4.46 7.35 6.11
N PRO A 59 4.47 6.38 7.03
CA PRO A 59 3.65 5.18 6.89
C PRO A 59 2.17 5.56 6.94
N HIS A 60 1.42 5.11 5.94
CA HIS A 60 -0.02 5.14 5.92
C HIS A 60 -0.53 3.71 6.17
N ILE A 61 -1.20 3.49 7.30
CA ILE A 61 -1.68 2.16 7.72
C ILE A 61 -3.17 2.09 7.47
N VAL A 62 -3.59 1.10 6.69
CA VAL A 62 -5.00 0.81 6.41
C VAL A 62 -5.29 -0.58 6.93
N GLY A 63 -6.07 -0.65 8.00
CA GLY A 63 -6.46 -1.91 8.62
C GLY A 63 -7.77 -2.47 8.07
N THR A 64 -8.42 -3.32 8.84
CA THR A 64 -9.76 -3.85 8.51
C THR A 64 -10.76 -2.70 8.36
N MET A 65 -11.30 -2.52 7.16
CA MET A 65 -12.30 -1.50 6.87
C MET A 65 -13.68 -2.16 6.69
N THR A 66 -14.75 -1.39 6.88
CA THR A 66 -16.13 -1.80 6.52
C THR A 66 -16.56 -1.25 5.15
N SER A 67 -15.77 -0.33 4.58
CA SER A 67 -15.97 0.31 3.29
C SER A 67 -14.63 0.41 2.55
N TYR A 68 -14.65 0.48 1.22
CA TYR A 68 -13.43 0.68 0.45
C TYR A 68 -12.88 2.10 0.67
N SER A 69 -11.56 2.26 0.54
CA SER A 69 -10.88 3.55 0.46
C SER A 69 -10.40 3.78 -0.97
N GLU A 70 -10.38 5.03 -1.42
CA GLU A 70 -9.79 5.41 -2.71
C GLU A 70 -8.54 6.25 -2.47
N ILE A 71 -7.48 5.91 -3.19
CA ILE A 71 -6.28 6.73 -3.30
C ILE A 71 -6.16 7.17 -4.75
N ILE A 72 -5.93 8.47 -4.93
CA ILE A 72 -5.75 9.08 -6.24
C ILE A 72 -4.30 9.50 -6.37
N TYR A 73 -3.64 9.09 -7.46
CA TYR A 73 -2.25 9.45 -7.77
C TYR A 73 -2.20 10.30 -9.03
N THR A 74 -1.28 11.27 -9.07
CA THR A 74 -1.01 12.06 -10.28
C THR A 74 0.49 12.35 -10.42
N GLY A 75 0.98 12.44 -11.66
CA GLY A 75 2.37 12.72 -11.96
C GLY A 75 3.29 11.55 -11.64
N LYS A 76 4.46 11.83 -11.05
CA LYS A 76 5.45 10.79 -10.73
C LYS A 76 4.95 9.94 -9.56
N VAL A 77 4.85 8.63 -9.75
CA VAL A 77 4.47 7.69 -8.69
C VAL A 77 5.69 6.88 -8.28
N CYS A 78 5.96 6.88 -6.98
CA CYS A 78 6.95 6.04 -6.33
C CYS A 78 6.39 5.61 -4.98
N MET A 79 5.94 4.37 -4.90
CA MET A 79 5.31 3.81 -3.72
C MET A 79 5.83 2.42 -3.39
N LEU A 80 5.79 2.11 -2.10
CA LEU A 80 6.03 0.79 -1.53
C LEU A 80 4.87 0.45 -0.61
N GLY A 81 4.39 -0.79 -0.66
CA GLY A 81 3.46 -1.29 0.33
C GLY A 81 3.79 -2.69 0.83
N ILE A 82 3.27 -2.97 2.01
CA ILE A 82 3.37 -4.24 2.70
C ILE A 82 1.94 -4.70 2.97
N ARG A 83 1.54 -5.82 2.39
CA ARG A 83 0.26 -6.45 2.65
C ARG A 83 0.43 -7.59 3.63
N PHE A 84 -0.21 -7.47 4.79
CA PHE A 84 -0.27 -8.55 5.76
C PHE A 84 -1.39 -9.52 5.38
N LYS A 85 -1.17 -10.80 5.65
CA LYS A 85 -2.26 -11.80 5.63
C LYS A 85 -3.34 -11.40 6.65
N PRO A 86 -4.57 -11.93 6.54
CA PRO A 86 -5.58 -11.73 7.57
C PRO A 86 -5.03 -12.04 8.97
N ALA A 87 -5.22 -11.10 9.90
CA ALA A 87 -4.65 -11.10 11.25
C ALA A 87 -3.11 -11.14 11.36
N GLY A 88 -2.35 -11.15 10.27
CA GLY A 88 -0.89 -11.26 10.26
C GLY A 88 -0.16 -10.13 10.98
N ILE A 89 -0.72 -8.91 10.97
CA ILE A 89 -0.12 -7.77 11.68
C ILE A 89 -0.14 -7.93 13.20
N THR A 90 -1.02 -8.76 13.76
CA THR A 90 -1.16 -8.95 15.21
C THR A 90 0.09 -9.54 15.87
N ALA A 91 0.99 -10.14 15.09
CA ALA A 91 2.29 -10.61 15.58
C ALA A 91 3.27 -9.46 15.90
N PHE A 92 2.92 -8.21 15.58
CA PHE A 92 3.79 -7.03 15.68
C PHE A 92 3.15 -5.87 16.47
N THR A 93 2.04 -6.12 17.18
CA THR A 93 1.29 -5.12 17.98
C THR A 93 1.36 -5.39 19.48
#